data_AF-A0A2K0VX96-F1
#
_entry.id   AF-A0A2K0VX96-F1
#
_cell.length_a   1.000
_cell.length_b   1.000
_cell.length_c   1.000
_cell.angle_alpha   90.00
_cell.angle_beta   90.00
_cell.angle_gamma   90.00
#
_symmetry.space_group_name_H-M   'P 1'
#
loop_
_entity.id
_entity.type
_entity.pdbx_description
1 polymer ?
#
loop_
_entity_poly.entity_id
_entity_poly.type
_entity_poly.pdbx_seq_one_letter_code
_entity_poly.pdbx_strand_id
1 'polypeptide(L)'
;MMASFKAQNLLKHVGAGAEEPYQHAIRAYWAILLLESELRVQLDVVDSGIWNQDDKVPLPNSRRAWQFDIDTGSPESTNTSPADSIISAAELPQNDRTQSFFLAEISMRRMLHRCNTAIRKDSHGEIVYAPSIALELELQLDEWYDYLPHVVHFQKLQVNDLSDDNNVLYAEPLGIFLRVQYYCCKLSIYWPAIYQSIQYGTATPEVFQHCERFFSAYTQLMPSILISIQNCIVNRWTLYSTIFMSSLAVTKASQTRCIRTHCLVDWSCFMFGIYVVCR
;
A
#
# COMPACT_ATOMS: atom_id res chain seq x y z
N MET A 1 14.46 -11.14 4.95
CA MET A 1 15.52 -11.81 4.16
C MET A 1 15.72 -13.28 4.53
N MET A 2 16.19 -13.64 5.75
CA MET A 2 16.29 -15.07 6.14
C MET A 2 14.93 -15.80 6.06
N ALA A 3 13.86 -15.13 6.50
CA ALA A 3 12.49 -15.64 6.36
C ALA A 3 12.10 -15.86 4.88
N SER A 4 12.46 -14.93 4.01
CA SER A 4 12.19 -14.96 2.56
C SER A 4 12.85 -16.15 1.87
N PHE A 5 14.13 -16.42 2.16
CA PHE A 5 14.82 -17.60 1.66
C PHE A 5 14.21 -18.90 2.19
N LYS A 6 13.86 -18.95 3.48
CA LYS A 6 13.20 -20.12 4.08
C LYS A 6 11.84 -20.39 3.45
N ALA A 7 11.01 -19.37 3.23
CA ALA A 7 9.70 -19.52 2.59
C ALA A 7 9.81 -20.01 1.15
N GLN A 8 10.75 -19.46 0.37
CA GLN A 8 11.02 -19.92 -0.99
C GLN A 8 11.50 -21.38 -1.02
N ASN A 9 12.33 -21.80 -0.06
CA ASN A 9 12.76 -23.20 0.05
C ASN A 9 11.61 -24.11 0.46
N LEU A 10 10.77 -23.70 1.43
CA LEU A 10 9.60 -24.46 1.84
C LEU A 10 8.65 -24.70 0.67
N LEU A 11 8.37 -23.69 -0.16
CA LEU A 11 7.53 -23.84 -1.34
C LEU A 11 8.09 -24.81 -2.39
N LYS A 12 9.42 -24.94 -2.49
CA LYS A 12 10.06 -25.91 -3.40
C LYS A 12 10.00 -27.35 -2.87
N HIS A 13 10.04 -27.53 -1.55
CA HIS A 13 10.11 -28.85 -0.92
C HIS A 13 8.76 -29.42 -0.50
N VAL A 14 7.83 -28.56 -0.08
CA VAL A 14 6.44 -28.93 0.20
C VAL A 14 5.74 -29.03 -1.15
N GLY A 15 5.79 -30.21 -1.77
CA GLY A 15 5.08 -30.46 -3.02
C GLY A 15 3.57 -30.27 -2.86
N ALA A 16 2.87 -29.96 -3.95
CA ALA A 16 1.42 -29.72 -3.96
C ALA A 16 0.55 -30.90 -3.46
N GLY A 17 1.14 -32.07 -3.21
CA GLY A 17 0.45 -33.26 -2.68
C GLY A 17 0.19 -33.23 -1.16
N ALA A 18 0.76 -32.29 -0.40
CA ALA A 18 0.49 -32.12 1.02
C ALA A 18 -0.38 -30.87 1.22
N GLU A 19 -1.71 -31.04 1.14
CA GLU A 19 -2.67 -29.93 1.01
C GLU A 19 -2.52 -28.85 2.09
N GLU A 20 -2.47 -29.21 3.38
CA GLU A 20 -2.39 -28.23 4.46
C GLU A 20 -1.02 -27.53 4.61
N PRO A 21 0.12 -28.24 4.72
CA PRO A 21 1.42 -27.58 4.87
C PRO A 21 1.77 -26.73 3.64
N TYR A 22 1.29 -27.09 2.44
CA TYR A 22 1.47 -26.29 1.25
C TYR A 22 0.68 -24.96 1.33
N GLN A 23 -0.57 -25.00 1.81
CA GLN A 23 -1.36 -23.78 2.04
C GLN A 23 -0.74 -22.87 3.10
N HIS A 24 -0.17 -23.44 4.17
CA HIS A 24 0.58 -22.67 5.16
C HIS A 24 1.84 -22.02 4.56
N ALA A 25 2.57 -22.74 3.70
CA ALA A 25 3.73 -22.19 3.01
C ALA A 25 3.35 -21.03 2.06
N ILE A 26 2.23 -21.13 1.34
CA ILE A 26 1.69 -20.06 0.50
C ILE A 26 1.36 -18.82 1.33
N ARG A 27 0.64 -18.98 2.45
CA ARG A 27 0.28 -17.85 3.33
C ARG A 27 1.52 -17.20 3.94
N ALA A 28 2.49 -18.00 4.38
CA ALA A 28 3.75 -17.51 4.91
C ALA A 28 4.53 -16.72 3.86
N TYR A 29 4.58 -17.22 2.61
CA TYR A 29 5.20 -16.51 1.49
C TYR A 29 4.60 -15.12 1.29
N TRP A 30 3.26 -15.03 1.19
CA TRP A 30 2.60 -13.74 0.98
C TRP A 30 2.78 -12.78 2.16
N ALA A 31 2.65 -13.25 3.39
CA ALA A 31 2.90 -12.43 4.58
C ALA A 31 4.34 -11.88 4.61
N ILE A 32 5.33 -12.72 4.28
CA ILE A 32 6.74 -12.31 4.20
C ILE A 32 6.96 -11.32 3.04
N LEU A 33 6.33 -11.53 1.88
CA LEU A 33 6.42 -10.62 0.75
C LEU A 33 5.85 -9.24 1.09
N LEU A 34 4.68 -9.17 1.74
CA LEU A 34 4.07 -7.91 2.18
C LEU A 34 5.00 -7.16 3.15
N LEU A 35 5.49 -7.84 4.20
CA LEU A 35 6.38 -7.26 5.21
C LEU A 35 7.72 -6.83 4.62
N GLU A 36 8.34 -7.66 3.78
CA GLU A 36 9.61 -7.32 3.12
C GLU A 36 9.44 -6.13 2.20
N SER A 37 8.35 -6.07 1.45
CA SER A 37 8.05 -4.94 0.55
C SER A 37 7.90 -3.65 1.34
N GLU A 38 7.22 -3.68 2.48
CA GLU A 38 7.05 -2.50 3.34
C GLU A 38 8.38 -2.04 3.96
N LEU A 39 9.20 -2.98 4.43
CA LEU A 39 10.54 -2.68 4.94
C LEU A 39 11.43 -2.06 3.87
N ARG A 40 11.37 -2.58 2.64
CA ARG A 40 12.24 -2.14 1.54
C ARG A 40 11.91 -0.73 1.01
N VAL A 41 10.73 -0.20 1.33
CA VAL A 41 10.40 1.22 1.05
C VAL A 41 11.24 2.16 1.93
N GLN A 42 11.55 1.74 3.16
CA GLN A 42 12.19 2.60 4.17
C GLN A 42 13.68 2.29 4.36
N LEU A 43 14.08 1.04 4.10
CA LEU A 43 15.41 0.51 4.38
C LEU A 43 16.03 -0.06 3.11
N ASP A 44 17.32 0.22 2.92
CA ASP A 44 18.12 -0.41 1.87
C ASP A 44 18.48 -1.85 2.26
N VAL A 45 17.55 -2.77 2.01
CA VAL A 45 17.68 -4.20 2.34
C VAL A 45 18.09 -4.99 1.10
N VAL A 46 19.04 -5.92 1.25
CA VAL A 46 19.51 -6.77 0.13
C VAL A 46 18.36 -7.52 -0.50
N ASP A 47 18.43 -7.65 -1.83
CA ASP A 47 17.41 -8.35 -2.59
C ASP A 47 17.37 -9.86 -2.27
N SER A 48 16.25 -10.31 -1.69
CA SER A 48 16.01 -11.74 -1.45
C SER A 48 15.54 -12.51 -2.68
N GLY A 49 15.22 -11.81 -3.77
CA GLY A 49 14.65 -12.39 -4.99
C GLY A 49 13.24 -12.97 -4.79
N ILE A 50 12.54 -12.63 -3.70
CA ILE A 50 11.20 -13.15 -3.39
C ILE A 50 10.20 -12.87 -4.52
N TRP A 51 10.30 -11.72 -5.18
CA TRP A 51 9.47 -11.33 -6.32
C TRP A 51 9.62 -12.26 -7.55
N ASN A 52 10.73 -13.03 -7.67
CA ASN A 52 10.93 -13.99 -8.77
C ASN A 52 9.97 -15.20 -8.73
N GLN A 53 9.25 -15.37 -7.62
CA GLN A 53 8.25 -16.42 -7.44
C GLN A 53 6.81 -15.88 -7.48
N ASP A 54 6.60 -14.56 -7.63
CA ASP A 54 5.29 -13.92 -7.56
C ASP A 54 4.25 -14.51 -8.53
N ASP A 55 4.68 -14.83 -9.77
CA ASP A 55 3.83 -15.44 -10.80
C ASP A 55 3.59 -16.95 -10.60
N LYS A 56 4.43 -17.59 -9.77
CA LYS A 56 4.42 -19.06 -9.57
C LYS A 56 3.63 -19.47 -8.33
N VAL A 57 3.56 -18.59 -7.34
CA VAL A 57 2.85 -18.87 -6.08
C VAL A 57 1.39 -18.45 -6.24
N PRO A 58 0.43 -19.36 -6.03
CA PRO A 58 -0.99 -19.01 -6.11
C PRO A 58 -1.38 -18.03 -4.99
N LEU A 59 -2.45 -17.27 -5.23
CA LEU A 59 -3.00 -16.36 -4.22
C LEU A 59 -3.48 -17.14 -2.99
N PRO A 60 -3.37 -16.55 -1.78
CA PRO A 60 -3.73 -17.25 -0.56
C PRO A 60 -5.25 -17.44 -0.48
N ASN A 61 -5.69 -18.65 -0.12
CA ASN A 61 -7.09 -18.92 0.19
C ASN A 61 -7.33 -18.78 1.70
N SER A 62 -8.21 -17.86 2.10
CA SER A 62 -8.53 -17.57 3.51
C SER A 62 -9.71 -18.39 4.06
N ARG A 63 -10.41 -19.18 3.23
CA ARG A 63 -11.61 -19.93 3.66
C ARG A 63 -11.38 -20.84 4.88
N ARG A 64 -10.15 -21.31 5.10
CA ARG A 64 -9.76 -22.19 6.22
C ARG A 64 -8.66 -21.59 7.13
N ALA A 65 -8.34 -20.30 7.00
CA ALA A 65 -7.20 -19.68 7.69
C ALA A 65 -7.48 -19.28 9.15
N TRP A 66 -8.76 -19.08 9.49
CA TRP A 66 -9.21 -18.53 10.77
C TRP A 66 -10.24 -19.43 11.48
N GLN A 67 -10.31 -20.70 11.09
CA GLN A 67 -11.03 -21.71 11.87
C GLN A 67 -10.11 -22.18 12.98
N PHE A 68 -10.22 -21.55 14.15
CA PHE A 68 -9.72 -22.15 15.37
C PHE A 68 -10.78 -23.14 15.84
N ASP A 69 -10.52 -24.44 15.73
CA ASP A 69 -11.34 -25.46 16.40
C ASP A 69 -11.12 -25.30 17.91
N ILE A 70 -11.91 -24.42 18.53
CA ILE A 70 -11.96 -24.23 19.99
C ILE A 70 -12.33 -25.56 20.70
N ASP A 71 -12.89 -26.52 19.98
CA ASP A 71 -13.38 -27.80 20.50
C ASP A 71 -12.29 -28.86 20.74
N THR A 72 -11.05 -28.65 20.30
CA THR A 72 -9.95 -29.63 20.51
C THR A 72 -9.25 -29.55 21.87
N GLY A 73 -9.73 -28.69 22.78
CA GLY A 73 -9.12 -28.49 24.11
C GLY A 73 -10.00 -28.83 25.31
N SER A 74 -11.25 -29.28 25.14
CA SER A 74 -12.15 -29.55 26.27
C SER A 74 -12.49 -31.04 26.38
N PRO A 75 -12.28 -31.70 27.53
CA PRO A 75 -12.64 -33.10 27.70
C PRO A 75 -14.17 -33.25 27.68
N GLU A 76 -14.62 -34.14 26.80
CA GLU A 76 -15.92 -34.83 26.75
C GLU A 76 -17.13 -34.15 27.42
N SER A 77 -18.06 -33.67 26.59
CA SER A 77 -19.47 -33.92 26.87
C SER A 77 -20.24 -34.20 25.58
N THR A 78 -20.69 -35.44 25.49
CA THR A 78 -21.60 -35.99 24.50
C THR A 78 -22.95 -35.26 24.58
N ASN A 79 -23.51 -34.83 23.45
CA ASN A 79 -24.86 -35.22 22.97
C ASN A 79 -25.37 -34.32 21.81
N THR A 80 -25.37 -34.89 20.61
CA THR A 80 -26.51 -35.03 19.67
C THR A 80 -27.39 -33.81 19.33
N SER A 81 -27.17 -33.22 18.15
CA SER A 81 -28.04 -33.30 16.94
C SER A 81 -28.17 -32.00 16.13
N PRO A 82 -28.48 -32.10 14.81
CA PRO A 82 -28.27 -31.07 13.81
C PRO A 82 -29.52 -30.22 13.59
N ALA A 83 -29.34 -28.93 13.31
CA ALA A 83 -30.38 -28.10 12.70
C ALA A 83 -29.74 -26.98 11.88
N ASP A 84 -29.97 -27.08 10.57
CA ASP A 84 -29.94 -25.97 9.63
C ASP A 84 -30.74 -24.75 10.12
N SER A 85 -30.47 -23.60 9.50
CA SER A 85 -31.15 -22.29 9.56
C SER A 85 -30.58 -21.32 10.61
N ILE A 86 -30.27 -20.06 10.33
CA ILE A 86 -30.86 -19.08 9.41
C ILE A 86 -29.76 -18.10 8.96
N ILE A 87 -29.58 -17.92 7.65
CA ILE A 87 -28.72 -16.89 7.06
C ILE A 87 -29.43 -15.54 7.23
N SER A 88 -28.92 -14.70 8.14
CA SER A 88 -29.27 -13.28 8.20
C SER A 88 -28.41 -12.53 7.17
N ALA A 89 -29.06 -11.83 6.23
CA ALA A 89 -28.43 -11.10 5.12
C ALA A 89 -27.70 -9.80 5.54
N ALA A 90 -27.16 -9.72 6.77
CA ALA A 90 -26.57 -8.50 7.33
C ALA A 90 -25.13 -8.64 7.82
N GLU A 91 -24.52 -9.83 7.79
CA GLU A 91 -23.13 -10.03 8.16
C GLU A 91 -22.40 -10.82 7.06
N LEU A 92 -21.74 -10.12 6.13
CA LEU A 92 -20.67 -10.77 5.38
C LEU A 92 -19.66 -11.29 6.41
N PRO A 93 -19.28 -12.58 6.38
CA PRO A 93 -18.38 -13.12 7.38
C PRO A 93 -17.08 -12.30 7.38
N GLN A 94 -16.63 -11.86 8.55
CA GLN A 94 -15.39 -11.11 8.77
C GLN A 94 -14.16 -11.69 8.03
N ASN A 95 -14.21 -13.00 7.74
CA ASN A 95 -13.26 -13.73 6.91
C ASN A 95 -13.19 -13.21 5.46
N ASP A 96 -14.33 -12.92 4.82
CA ASP A 96 -14.40 -12.43 3.43
C ASP A 96 -13.79 -11.02 3.31
N ARG A 97 -13.99 -10.18 4.33
CA ARG A 97 -13.37 -8.85 4.39
C ARG A 97 -11.85 -8.94 4.53
N THR A 98 -11.38 -9.74 5.48
CA THR A 98 -9.96 -9.95 5.73
C THR A 98 -9.27 -10.51 4.49
N GLN A 99 -9.90 -11.48 3.81
CA GLN A 99 -9.42 -12.01 2.54
C GLN A 99 -9.36 -10.92 1.45
N SER A 100 -10.43 -10.15 1.29
CA SER A 100 -10.48 -9.06 0.31
C SER A 100 -9.39 -8.02 0.56
N PHE A 101 -9.14 -7.69 1.82
CA PHE A 101 -8.07 -6.77 2.22
C PHE A 101 -6.68 -7.31 1.85
N PHE A 102 -6.38 -8.57 2.17
CA PHE A 102 -5.08 -9.15 1.83
C PHE A 102 -4.86 -9.21 0.32
N LEU A 103 -5.89 -9.52 -0.47
CA LEU A 103 -5.78 -9.50 -1.93
C LEU A 103 -5.59 -8.08 -2.47
N ALA A 104 -6.28 -7.10 -1.90
CA ALA A 104 -6.09 -5.68 -2.21
C ALA A 104 -4.66 -5.23 -1.84
N GLU A 105 -4.12 -5.69 -0.71
CA GLU A 105 -2.76 -5.35 -0.29
C GLU A 105 -1.71 -6.00 -1.21
N ILE A 106 -1.86 -7.28 -1.56
CA ILE A 106 -0.96 -7.97 -2.50
C ILE A 106 -0.92 -7.25 -3.85
N SER A 107 -2.09 -6.92 -4.40
CA SER A 107 -2.19 -6.19 -5.66
C SER A 107 -1.58 -4.80 -5.57
N MET A 108 -1.78 -4.08 -4.47
CA MET A 108 -1.13 -2.80 -4.20
C MET A 108 0.40 -2.92 -4.10
N ARG A 109 0.93 -3.96 -3.44
CA ARG A 109 2.39 -4.19 -3.39
C ARG A 109 2.96 -4.47 -4.77
N ARG A 110 2.25 -5.23 -5.62
CA ARG A 110 2.64 -5.44 -7.02
C ARG A 110 2.69 -4.11 -7.79
N MET A 111 1.71 -3.23 -7.58
CA MET A 111 1.71 -1.89 -8.20
C MET A 111 2.93 -1.07 -7.79
N LEU A 112 3.21 -1.02 -6.49
CA LEU A 112 4.38 -0.29 -5.95
C LEU A 112 5.70 -0.89 -6.44
N HIS A 113 5.78 -2.23 -6.54
CA HIS A 113 6.95 -2.91 -7.09
C HIS A 113 7.20 -2.49 -8.55
N ARG A 114 6.15 -2.45 -9.39
CA ARG A 114 6.26 -1.98 -10.78
C ARG A 114 6.79 -0.55 -10.88
N CYS A 115 6.35 0.34 -9.98
CA CYS A 115 6.84 1.73 -9.94
C CYS A 115 8.37 1.78 -9.74
N ASN A 116 8.90 0.94 -8.86
CA ASN A 116 10.34 0.88 -8.58
C ASN A 116 11.14 0.20 -9.71
N THR A 117 10.55 -0.75 -10.42
CA THR A 117 11.23 -1.46 -11.53
C THR A 117 11.10 -0.78 -12.89
N ALA A 118 10.15 0.15 -13.05
CA ALA A 118 9.90 0.88 -14.30
C ALA A 118 10.92 2.00 -14.58
N ILE A 119 11.96 2.14 -13.75
CA ILE A 119 12.99 3.16 -13.89
C ILE A 119 13.83 2.89 -15.15
N ARG A 120 13.83 3.84 -16.08
CA ARG A 120 14.64 3.77 -17.30
C ARG A 120 16.00 4.42 -17.06
N LYS A 121 17.03 3.83 -17.67
CA LYS A 121 18.37 4.41 -17.76
C LYS A 121 18.70 4.72 -19.21
N ASP A 122 19.37 5.85 -19.46
CA ASP A 122 19.88 6.18 -20.78
C ASP A 122 21.17 5.40 -21.13
N SER A 123 21.75 5.68 -22.29
CA SER A 123 23.02 5.08 -22.75
C SER A 123 24.22 5.40 -21.84
N HIS A 124 24.12 6.44 -21.01
CA HIS A 124 25.15 6.85 -20.06
C HIS A 124 24.89 6.28 -18.65
N GLY A 125 23.77 5.57 -18.45
CA GLY A 125 23.39 4.99 -17.17
C GLY A 125 22.59 5.93 -16.26
N GLU A 126 22.27 7.13 -16.71
CA GLU A 126 21.50 8.13 -15.96
C GLU A 126 20.02 7.81 -15.97
N ILE A 127 19.34 8.06 -14.85
CA ILE A 127 17.90 7.81 -14.71
C ILE A 127 17.14 8.86 -15.53
N VAL A 128 16.29 8.40 -16.46
CA VAL A 128 15.46 9.29 -17.29
C VAL A 128 14.00 9.09 -16.95
N TYR A 129 13.33 10.16 -16.57
CA TYR A 129 11.89 10.16 -16.37
C TYR A 129 11.14 9.92 -17.68
N ALA A 130 10.11 9.07 -17.63
CA ALA A 130 9.24 8.79 -18.75
C ALA A 130 7.79 9.17 -18.40
N PRO A 131 7.30 10.36 -18.84
CA PRO A 131 5.95 10.84 -18.52
C PRO A 131 4.85 9.85 -18.89
N SER A 132 4.93 9.20 -20.06
CA SER A 132 3.92 8.23 -20.51
C SER A 132 3.84 6.99 -19.62
N ILE A 133 4.96 6.54 -19.06
CA ILE A 133 4.99 5.42 -18.12
C ILE A 133 4.34 5.82 -16.79
N ALA A 134 4.59 7.04 -16.32
CA ALA A 134 3.96 7.55 -15.10
C ALA A 134 2.43 7.65 -15.24
N LEU A 135 1.94 8.12 -16.40
CA LEU A 135 0.50 8.18 -16.68
C LEU A 135 -0.14 6.78 -16.74
N GLU A 136 0.53 5.83 -17.38
CA GLU A 136 0.06 4.44 -17.43
C GLU A 136 0.02 3.80 -16.03
N LEU A 137 1.04 4.03 -15.20
CA LEU A 137 1.05 3.53 -13.82
C LEU A 137 -0.06 4.16 -12.97
N GLU A 138 -0.35 5.45 -13.15
CA GLU A 138 -1.48 6.09 -12.46
C GLU A 138 -2.82 5.53 -12.94
N LEU A 139 -2.99 5.30 -14.25
CA LEU A 139 -4.19 4.67 -14.80
C LEU A 139 -4.43 3.30 -14.16
N GLN A 140 -3.40 2.44 -14.12
CA GLN A 140 -3.49 1.13 -13.47
C GLN A 140 -3.80 1.21 -11.97
N LEU A 141 -3.31 2.25 -11.29
CA LEU A 141 -3.61 2.51 -9.88
C LEU A 141 -5.06 2.96 -9.67
N ASP A 142 -5.60 3.79 -10.57
CA ASP A 142 -7.00 4.21 -10.54
C ASP A 142 -7.94 3.05 -10.88
N GLU A 143 -7.62 2.25 -11.89
CA GLU A 143 -8.35 1.01 -12.21
C GLU A 143 -8.35 0.04 -11.02
N TRP A 144 -7.19 -0.16 -10.38
CA TRP A 144 -7.09 -0.99 -9.17
C TRP A 144 -8.08 -0.53 -8.09
N TYR A 145 -8.20 0.78 -7.88
CA TYR A 145 -9.12 1.35 -6.90
C TYR A 145 -10.58 1.09 -7.30
N ASP A 146 -10.94 1.29 -8.57
CA ASP A 146 -12.29 1.08 -9.08
C ASP A 146 -12.73 -0.40 -9.03
N TYR A 147 -11.77 -1.33 -9.13
CA TYR A 147 -12.03 -2.77 -8.99
C TYR A 147 -12.01 -3.28 -7.54
N LEU A 148 -11.81 -2.42 -6.53
CA LEU A 148 -11.84 -2.86 -5.14
C LEU A 148 -13.23 -3.36 -4.75
N PRO A 149 -13.32 -4.51 -4.05
CA PRO A 149 -14.59 -4.96 -3.47
C PRO A 149 -15.15 -3.92 -2.50
N HIS A 150 -16.48 -3.73 -2.52
CA HIS A 150 -17.18 -2.76 -1.66
C HIS A 150 -16.80 -2.86 -0.17
N VAL A 151 -16.49 -4.05 0.33
CA VAL A 151 -16.11 -4.32 1.74
C VAL A 151 -14.77 -3.71 2.17
N VAL A 152 -13.90 -3.36 1.22
CA VAL A 152 -12.57 -2.74 1.45
C VAL A 152 -12.37 -1.46 0.65
N HIS A 153 -13.38 -1.05 -0.12
CA HIS A 153 -13.37 0.19 -0.87
C HIS A 153 -13.37 1.38 0.09
N PHE A 154 -12.52 2.37 -0.14
CA PHE A 154 -12.36 3.53 0.73
C PHE A 154 -12.78 4.81 0.01
N GLN A 155 -13.24 5.82 0.75
CA GLN A 155 -13.58 7.10 0.16
C GLN A 155 -12.33 7.98 -0.01
N LYS A 156 -12.21 8.65 -1.16
CA LYS A 156 -11.25 9.75 -1.36
C LYS A 156 -11.83 10.99 -0.63
N LEU A 157 -11.27 11.40 0.52
CA LEU A 157 -11.72 12.59 1.27
C LEU A 157 -11.54 13.81 0.38
N GLN A 158 -12.54 14.68 0.35
CA GLN A 158 -12.34 16.04 -0.11
C GLN A 158 -11.84 16.90 1.05
N VAL A 159 -11.08 17.95 0.75
CA VAL A 159 -10.54 18.89 1.75
C VAL A 159 -11.67 19.51 2.60
N ASN A 160 -12.88 19.61 2.05
CA ASN A 160 -14.07 20.12 2.73
C ASN A 160 -14.70 19.12 3.73
N ASP A 161 -14.36 17.83 3.68
CA ASP A 161 -14.93 16.82 4.57
C ASP A 161 -14.23 16.76 5.94
N LEU A 162 -13.10 17.47 6.10
CA LEU A 162 -12.31 17.51 7.34
C LEU A 162 -12.92 18.42 8.42
N SER A 163 -13.96 19.19 8.09
CA SER A 163 -14.68 20.04 9.05
C SER A 163 -15.80 19.32 9.80
N ASP A 164 -16.15 18.08 9.40
CA ASP A 164 -17.16 17.27 10.07
C ASP A 164 -16.48 16.13 10.84
N ASP A 165 -16.07 16.43 12.08
CA ASP A 165 -15.33 15.51 12.99
C ASP A 165 -15.99 14.12 13.09
N ASN A 166 -17.31 14.03 12.88
CA ASN A 166 -18.06 12.79 12.97
C ASN A 166 -17.71 11.78 11.87
N ASN A 167 -17.36 12.22 10.65
CA ASN A 167 -17.13 11.29 9.53
C ASN A 167 -15.73 10.65 9.58
N VAL A 168 -14.78 11.31 10.26
CA VAL A 168 -13.40 10.85 10.44
C VAL A 168 -13.29 9.75 11.52
N LEU A 169 -14.13 9.82 12.55
CA LEU A 169 -14.13 8.91 13.70
C LEU A 169 -14.65 7.49 13.40
N TYR A 170 -15.43 7.30 12.33
CA TYR A 170 -15.95 5.99 11.91
C TYR A 170 -15.22 5.40 10.69
N ALA A 171 -14.10 6.00 10.29
CA ALA A 171 -13.36 5.53 9.15
C ALA A 171 -12.76 4.14 9.44
N GLU A 172 -13.06 3.18 8.57
CA GLU A 172 -12.66 1.81 8.83
C GLU A 172 -11.13 1.63 8.68
N PRO A 173 -10.44 1.00 9.65
CA PRO A 173 -8.97 1.02 9.70
C PRO A 173 -8.29 0.42 8.46
N LEU A 174 -8.81 -0.68 7.91
CA LEU A 174 -8.23 -1.35 6.75
C LEU A 174 -8.38 -0.51 5.47
N GLY A 175 -9.57 0.06 5.25
CA GLY A 175 -9.83 0.97 4.14
C GLY A 175 -8.97 2.23 4.21
N ILE A 176 -8.79 2.81 5.41
CA ILE A 176 -7.88 3.94 5.60
C ILE A 176 -6.42 3.54 5.33
N PHE A 177 -6.00 2.35 5.72
CA PHE A 177 -4.66 1.87 5.39
C PHE A 177 -4.46 1.68 3.88
N LEU A 178 -5.42 1.07 3.17
CA LEU A 178 -5.37 0.96 1.70
C LEU A 178 -5.32 2.32 1.03
N ARG A 179 -6.04 3.30 1.57
CA ARG A 179 -5.98 4.68 1.09
C ARG A 179 -4.60 5.31 1.26
N VAL A 180 -3.95 5.10 2.41
CA VAL A 180 -2.57 5.53 2.62
C VAL A 180 -1.68 4.91 1.54
N GLN A 181 -1.79 3.60 1.32
CA GLN A 181 -0.99 2.90 0.30
C GLN A 181 -1.24 3.45 -1.11
N TYR A 182 -2.49 3.76 -1.48
CA TYR A 182 -2.85 4.37 -2.76
C TYR A 182 -2.12 5.70 -2.99
N TYR A 183 -2.16 6.62 -2.02
CA TYR A 183 -1.48 7.90 -2.16
C TYR A 183 0.05 7.78 -2.05
N CYS A 184 0.58 6.83 -1.27
CA CYS A 184 2.01 6.50 -1.29
C CYS A 184 2.47 5.99 -2.66
N CYS A 185 1.66 5.15 -3.31
CA CYS A 185 1.94 4.67 -4.66
C CYS A 185 1.94 5.84 -5.65
N LYS A 186 0.94 6.73 -5.57
CA LYS A 186 0.86 7.94 -6.39
C LYS A 186 2.05 8.88 -6.20
N LEU A 187 2.53 9.08 -4.96
CA LEU A 187 3.78 9.80 -4.71
C LEU A 187 4.99 9.11 -5.36
N SER A 188 5.06 7.79 -5.27
CA SER A 188 6.17 7.01 -5.82
C SER A 188 6.21 7.08 -7.35
N ILE A 189 5.05 7.07 -8.02
CA ILE A 189 4.92 7.24 -9.48
C ILE A 189 5.50 8.58 -9.93
N TYR A 190 5.22 9.66 -9.18
CA TYR A 190 5.58 11.02 -9.58
C TYR A 190 6.90 11.54 -8.98
N TRP A 191 7.48 10.84 -8.01
CA TRP A 191 8.77 11.21 -7.43
C TRP A 191 9.89 11.37 -8.47
N PRO A 192 10.04 10.51 -9.50
CA PRO A 192 11.05 10.70 -10.55
C PRO A 192 10.93 12.04 -11.29
N ALA A 193 9.71 12.57 -11.47
CA ALA A 193 9.49 13.89 -12.08
C ALA A 193 10.07 15.03 -11.21
N ILE A 194 9.83 14.94 -9.90
CA ILE A 194 10.36 15.87 -8.89
C ILE A 194 11.88 15.77 -8.86
N TYR A 195 12.41 14.56 -8.75
CA TYR A 195 13.85 14.31 -8.70
C TYR A 195 14.56 14.87 -9.93
N GLN A 196 14.04 14.61 -11.12
CA GLN A 196 14.58 15.14 -12.38
C GLN A 196 14.58 16.67 -12.40
N SER A 197 13.49 17.30 -11.96
CA SER A 197 13.36 18.76 -11.89
C SER A 197 14.36 19.39 -10.92
N ILE A 198 14.64 18.71 -9.80
CA ILE A 198 15.66 19.11 -8.82
C ILE A 198 17.05 18.99 -9.44
N GLN A 199 17.35 17.87 -10.11
CA GLN A 199 18.67 17.57 -10.67
C GLN A 199 19.07 18.56 -11.77
N TYR A 200 18.17 18.84 -12.72
CA TYR A 200 18.47 19.73 -13.85
C TYR A 200 18.13 21.20 -13.57
N GLY A 201 17.42 21.51 -12.48
CA GLY A 201 16.99 22.87 -12.15
C GLY A 201 15.99 23.48 -13.15
N THR A 202 15.47 22.68 -14.07
CA THR A 202 14.46 23.02 -15.09
C THR A 202 13.70 21.77 -15.50
N ALA A 203 12.52 21.95 -16.08
CA ALA A 203 11.66 20.86 -16.54
C ALA A 203 10.75 21.35 -17.68
N THR A 204 10.21 20.39 -18.43
CA THR A 204 9.18 20.71 -19.43
C THR A 204 7.84 21.01 -18.74
N PRO A 205 6.91 21.71 -19.42
CA PRO A 205 5.57 21.95 -18.88
C PRO A 205 4.83 20.67 -18.48
N GLU A 206 5.02 19.59 -19.23
CA GLU A 206 4.47 18.27 -18.91
C GLU A 206 5.02 17.73 -17.58
N VAL A 207 6.33 17.81 -17.36
CA VAL A 207 6.94 17.37 -16.10
C VAL A 207 6.44 18.21 -14.91
N PHE A 208 6.21 19.51 -15.08
CA PHE A 208 5.60 20.33 -14.03
C PHE A 208 4.18 19.91 -13.67
N GLN A 209 3.34 19.54 -14.64
CA GLN A 209 2.01 18.98 -14.34
C GLN A 209 2.11 17.69 -13.51
N HIS A 210 3.14 16.88 -13.75
CA HIS A 210 3.36 15.66 -12.98
C HIS A 210 3.91 15.98 -11.57
N CYS A 211 4.71 17.05 -11.43
CA CYS A 211 5.07 17.59 -10.11
C CYS A 211 3.85 18.09 -9.34
N GLU A 212 2.88 18.73 -9.98
CA GLU A 212 1.61 19.14 -9.34
C GLU A 212 0.82 17.92 -8.83
N ARG A 213 0.77 16.83 -9.61
CA ARG A 213 0.15 15.56 -9.18
C ARG A 213 0.84 14.97 -7.95
N PHE A 214 2.17 15.09 -7.85
CA PHE A 214 2.91 14.70 -6.64
C PHE A 214 2.46 15.49 -5.41
N PHE A 215 2.37 16.82 -5.50
CA PHE A 215 1.92 17.64 -4.37
C PHE A 215 0.45 17.37 -4.00
N SER A 216 -0.42 17.20 -5.00
CA SER A 216 -1.82 16.83 -4.79
C SER A 216 -1.95 15.49 -4.04
N ALA A 217 -1.15 14.48 -4.41
CA ALA A 217 -1.12 13.20 -3.73
C ALA A 217 -0.65 13.33 -2.28
N TYR A 218 0.36 14.17 -1.99
CA TYR A 218 0.82 14.42 -0.63
C TYR A 218 -0.26 15.07 0.25
N THR A 219 -0.95 16.08 -0.29
CA THR A 219 -2.05 16.76 0.43
C THR A 219 -3.14 15.77 0.84
N GLN A 220 -3.41 14.76 0.01
CA GLN A 220 -4.38 13.72 0.32
C GLN A 220 -3.83 12.61 1.23
N LEU A 221 -2.51 12.36 1.17
CA LEU A 221 -1.83 11.37 1.99
C LEU A 221 -1.85 11.78 3.47
N MET A 222 -1.50 13.03 3.79
CA MET A 222 -1.33 13.50 5.17
C MET A 222 -2.53 13.22 6.08
N PRO A 223 -3.76 13.67 5.78
CA PRO A 223 -4.92 13.35 6.63
C PRO A 223 -5.17 11.85 6.71
N SER A 224 -4.96 11.11 5.62
CA SER A 224 -5.13 9.65 5.60
C SER A 224 -4.17 8.95 6.56
N ILE A 225 -2.89 9.36 6.60
CA ILE A 225 -1.91 8.77 7.52
C ILE A 225 -2.22 9.14 8.96
N LEU A 226 -2.60 10.40 9.24
CA LEU A 226 -2.89 10.84 10.61
C LEU A 226 -4.05 10.02 11.22
N ILE A 227 -5.09 9.75 10.44
CA ILE A 227 -6.20 8.87 10.84
C ILE A 227 -5.71 7.43 11.00
N SER A 228 -4.89 6.93 10.06
CA SER A 228 -4.37 5.56 10.10
C SER A 228 -3.50 5.30 11.34
N ILE A 229 -2.67 6.26 11.77
CA ILE A 229 -1.77 6.11 12.93
C ILE A 229 -2.55 5.86 14.22
N GLN A 230 -3.74 6.45 14.36
CA GLN A 230 -4.57 6.28 15.55
C GLN A 230 -5.20 4.87 15.60
N ASN A 231 -5.38 4.22 14.44
CA ASN A 231 -6.16 2.99 14.30
C ASN A 231 -5.33 1.75 13.97
N CYS A 232 -4.11 1.90 13.41
CA CYS A 232 -3.28 0.80 12.91
C CYS A 232 -2.00 0.63 13.73
N ILE A 233 -2.10 -0.05 14.88
CA ILE A 233 -0.96 -0.23 15.80
C ILE A 233 0.22 -0.97 15.15
N VAL A 234 -0.06 -2.04 14.39
CA VAL A 234 0.96 -2.93 13.81
C VAL A 234 1.87 -2.19 12.83
N ASN A 235 1.29 -1.31 12.01
CA ASN A 235 2.00 -0.56 10.96
C ASN A 235 2.37 0.87 11.40
N ARG A 236 2.22 1.20 12.68
CA ARG A 236 2.40 2.59 13.15
C ARG A 236 3.82 3.12 12.87
N TRP A 237 4.84 2.28 13.00
CA TRP A 237 6.22 2.67 12.73
C TRP A 237 6.46 2.96 11.24
N THR A 238 5.85 2.20 10.34
CA THR A 238 6.00 2.39 8.87
C THR A 238 5.28 3.66 8.44
N LEU A 239 4.13 3.95 9.06
CA LEU A 239 3.40 5.20 8.86
C LEU A 239 4.23 6.41 9.31
N TYR A 240 4.90 6.36 10.47
CA TYR A 240 5.81 7.43 10.90
C TYR A 240 6.99 7.62 9.93
N SER A 241 7.61 6.53 9.49
CA SER A 241 8.68 6.59 8.50
C SER A 241 8.20 7.20 7.18
N THR A 242 6.98 6.85 6.76
CA THR A 242 6.35 7.41 5.56
C THR A 242 6.07 8.91 5.69
N ILE A 243 5.58 9.38 6.84
CA ILE A 243 5.43 10.83 7.10
C ILE A 243 6.79 11.50 6.96
N PHE A 244 7.81 10.99 7.65
CA PHE A 244 9.13 11.60 7.63
C PHE A 244 9.70 11.70 6.20
N MET A 245 9.71 10.58 5.46
CA MET A 245 10.27 10.53 4.12
C MET A 245 9.48 11.37 3.12
N SER A 246 8.15 11.30 3.15
CA SER A 246 7.31 12.09 2.24
C SER A 246 7.40 13.59 2.54
N SER A 247 7.34 13.99 3.82
CA SER A 247 7.52 15.39 4.25
C SER A 247 8.89 15.94 3.87
N LEU A 248 9.96 15.15 4.01
CA LEU A 248 11.31 15.56 3.62
C LEU A 248 11.43 15.75 2.11
N ALA A 249 10.94 14.79 1.32
CA ALA A 249 10.92 14.87 -0.14
C ALA A 249 10.16 16.10 -0.64
N VAL A 250 8.99 16.34 -0.05
CA VAL A 250 8.13 17.48 -0.35
C VAL A 250 8.76 18.81 0.04
N THR A 251 9.37 18.89 1.22
CA THR A 251 10.08 20.10 1.68
C THR A 251 11.25 20.43 0.74
N LYS A 252 12.00 19.40 0.30
CA LYS A 252 13.08 19.60 -0.66
C LYS A 252 12.55 20.07 -2.01
N ALA A 253 11.44 19.51 -2.48
CA ALA A 253 10.81 19.89 -3.74
C ALA A 253 10.29 21.34 -3.70
N SER A 254 9.62 21.76 -2.62
CA SER A 254 9.05 23.11 -2.48
C SER A 254 10.11 24.22 -2.39
N GLN A 255 11.31 23.88 -1.90
CA GLN A 255 12.46 24.80 -1.88
C GLN A 255 13.14 24.95 -3.25
N THR A 256 12.82 24.07 -4.21
CA THR A 256 13.46 24.08 -5.53
C THR A 256 12.84 25.15 -6.41
N ARG A 257 13.67 26.08 -6.90
CA ARG A 257 13.20 27.30 -7.56
C ARG A 257 12.30 27.04 -8.77
N CYS A 258 12.68 26.15 -9.68
CA CYS A 258 11.91 25.85 -10.88
C CYS A 258 10.53 25.26 -10.55
N ILE A 259 10.45 24.37 -9.58
CA ILE A 259 9.18 23.77 -9.13
C ILE A 259 8.29 24.86 -8.52
N ARG A 260 8.84 25.67 -7.62
CA ARG A 260 8.09 26.72 -6.92
C ARG A 260 7.53 27.79 -7.85
N THR A 261 8.22 28.12 -8.94
CA THR A 261 7.77 29.16 -9.88
C THR A 261 6.80 28.65 -10.94
N HIS A 262 6.87 27.36 -11.30
CA HIS A 262 6.12 26.82 -12.44
C HIS A 262 4.96 25.89 -12.07
N CYS A 263 4.95 25.32 -10.85
CA CYS A 263 3.84 24.49 -10.40
C CYS A 263 2.74 25.33 -9.73
N LEU A 264 1.49 25.06 -10.11
CA LEU A 264 0.27 25.67 -9.57
C LEU A 264 -0.16 24.98 -8.28
N VAL A 265 0.61 25.21 -7.20
CA VAL A 265 0.32 24.71 -5.85
C VAL A 265 0.07 25.87 -4.92
N ASP A 266 -0.93 25.77 -4.04
CA ASP A 266 -1.09 26.72 -2.93
C ASP A 266 -0.01 26.47 -1.86
N TRP A 267 1.16 27.04 -2.09
CA TRP A 267 2.33 26.89 -1.22
C TRP A 267 2.09 27.37 0.21
N SER A 268 1.19 28.32 0.41
CA SER A 268 0.84 28.90 1.71
C SER A 268 0.12 27.88 2.59
N CYS A 269 -0.96 27.29 2.06
CA CYS A 269 -1.71 26.24 2.74
C CYS A 269 -0.84 24.98 2.96
N PHE A 270 -0.03 24.66 1.95
CA PHE A 270 0.78 23.46 1.93
C PHE A 270 1.93 23.49 2.96
N MET A 271 2.64 24.60 3.09
CA MET A 271 3.72 24.75 4.09
C MET A 271 3.18 24.81 5.52
N PHE A 272 1.98 25.36 5.73
CA PHE A 272 1.32 25.33 7.02
C PHE A 272 0.96 23.89 7.43
N GLY A 273 0.42 23.09 6.50
CA GLY A 273 0.12 21.67 6.73
C GLY A 273 1.36 20.85 7.13
N ILE A 274 2.49 21.04 6.44
CA ILE A 274 3.76 20.38 6.80
C ILE A 274 4.22 20.78 8.20
N TYR A 275 4.12 22.06 8.54
CA TYR A 275 4.54 22.56 9.85
C TYR A 275 3.72 21.96 11.00
N VAL A 276 2.41 21.77 10.81
CA VAL A 276 1.52 21.13 11.79
C VAL A 276 1.86 19.65 11.97
N VAL A 277 2.20 18.93 10.89
CA VAL A 277 2.56 17.50 10.94
C VAL A 277 3.92 17.24 11.59
N CYS A 278 4.87 18.16 11.44
CA CYS A 278 6.23 18.02 11.97
C CYS A 278 6.42 18.45 13.43
N ARG A 279 5.37 18.92 14.10
CA ARG A 279 5.43 19.43 15.48
C ARG A 279 4.77 18.48 16.47
#